data_AF-A0AAE5RX36-F1
#
_entry.id   AF-A0AAE5RX36-F1
#
_cell.length_a   1.000
_cell.length_b   1.000
_cell.length_c   1.000
_cell.angle_alpha   90.00
_cell.angle_beta   90.00
_cell.angle_gamma   90.00
#
_symmetry.space_group_name_H-M   'P 1'
#
loop_
_entity.id
_entity.type
_entity.pdbx_description
1 polymer ?
#
loop_
_entity_poly.entity_id
_entity_poly.type
_entity_poly.pdbx_seq_one_letter_code
_entity_poly.pdbx_strand_id
1 'polypeptide(L)' 'MITTHDVVASLFLAGMYSGAFLLNRFLFPNRFIWIFPTWKSSYIAAALMFVTLFVLLLFE' A
#
# COMPACT_ATOMS: atom_id res chain seq x y z
N MET A 1 -2.30 -24.31 -4.46
CA MET A 1 -3.67 -23.95 -4.90
C MET A 1 -4.06 -22.74 -4.09
N ILE A 2 -4.25 -21.59 -4.72
CA ILE A 2 -4.67 -20.37 -4.01
C ILE A 2 -6.08 -20.59 -3.47
N THR A 3 -6.27 -20.41 -2.18
CA THR A 3 -7.58 -20.52 -1.54
C THR A 3 -8.24 -19.15 -1.39
N THR A 4 -9.55 -19.12 -1.16
CA THR A 4 -10.28 -17.87 -0.88
C THR A 4 -9.76 -17.19 0.39
N HIS A 5 -9.29 -17.96 1.37
CA HIS A 5 -8.66 -17.42 2.58
C HIS A 5 -7.40 -16.62 2.23
N ASP A 6 -6.54 -17.15 1.36
CA ASP A 6 -5.28 -16.50 0.98
C ASP A 6 -5.53 -15.19 0.23
N VAL A 7 -6.54 -15.18 -0.66
CA VAL A 7 -6.97 -13.95 -1.35
C VAL A 7 -7.41 -12.88 -0.34
N VAL A 8 -8.25 -13.25 0.64
CA VAL A 8 -8.77 -12.31 1.64
C VAL A 8 -7.65 -11.82 2.57
N ALA A 9 -6.78 -12.71 3.02
CA ALA A 9 -5.64 -12.37 3.87
C ALA A 9 -4.68 -11.40 3.16
N SER A 10 -4.31 -11.70 1.91
CA SER A 10 -3.45 -10.85 1.09
C SER A 10 -4.07 -9.49 0.83
N LEU A 11 -5.39 -9.43 0.57
CA LEU A 11 -6.11 -8.18 0.35
C LEU A 11 -6.12 -7.30 1.62
N PHE A 12 -6.35 -7.92 2.79
CA PHE A 12 -6.35 -7.22 4.07
C PHE A 12 -4.96 -6.67 4.42
N LEU A 13 -3.92 -7.50 4.31
CA LEU A 13 -2.55 -7.11 4.60
C LEU A 13 -2.08 -6.00 3.64
N ALA A 14 -2.23 -6.19 2.34
CA ALA A 14 -1.85 -5.19 1.35
C ALA A 14 -2.59 -3.85 1.57
N GLY A 15 -3.88 -3.91 1.92
CA GLY A 15 -4.69 -2.75 2.27
C GLY A 15 -4.18 -2.01 3.50
N MET A 16 -3.85 -2.75 4.56
CA MET A 16 -3.30 -2.18 5.80
C MET A 16 -1.96 -1.47 5.55
N TYR A 17 -1.05 -2.08 4.80
CA TYR A 17 0.24 -1.49 4.47
C TYR A 17 0.11 -0.24 3.59
N SER A 18 -0.75 -0.28 2.57
CA SER A 18 -1.04 0.88 1.71
C SER A 18 -1.68 2.03 2.48
N GLY A 19 -2.63 1.72 3.38
CA GLY A 19 -3.25 2.70 4.27
C GLY A 19 -2.26 3.32 5.24
N ALA A 20 -1.38 2.51 5.85
CA ALA A 20 -0.33 2.99 6.75
C ALA A 20 0.64 3.94 6.04
N PHE A 21 0.94 3.72 4.75
CA PHE A 21 1.75 4.63 3.96
C PHE A 21 1.07 6.01 3.80
N LEU A 22 -0.22 6.04 3.48
CA LEU A 22 -0.98 7.30 3.38
C LEU A 22 -1.10 8.01 4.73
N LEU A 23 -1.29 7.26 5.81
CA LEU A 23 -1.30 7.80 7.18
C LEU A 23 0.05 8.43 7.54
N ASN A 24 1.17 7.75 7.20
CA ASN A 24 2.51 8.29 7.42
C ASN A 24 2.75 9.59 6.67
N ARG A 25 2.21 9.73 5.45
CA ARG A 25 2.24 11.02 4.74
C ARG A 25 1.49 12.12 5.49
N PHE A 26 0.34 11.79 6.08
CA PHE A 26 -0.45 12.74 6.87
C PHE A 26 0.29 13.16 8.15
N LEU A 27 0.93 12.21 8.85
CA LEU A 27 1.66 12.46 10.09
C LEU A 27 3.01 13.19 9.87
N PHE A 28 3.70 12.91 8.76
CA PHE A 28 5.04 13.44 8.48
C PHE A 28 5.12 14.16 7.12
N PRO A 29 4.34 15.25 6.92
CA PRO A 29 4.23 15.92 5.63
C PRO A 29 5.58 16.43 5.11
N ASN A 30 6.43 16.96 6.00
CA ASN A 30 7.74 17.50 5.61
C ASN A 30 8.69 16.45 5.06
N ARG A 31 8.66 15.21 5.55
CA ARG A 31 9.53 14.13 5.04
C ARG A 31 9.00 13.60 3.71
N PHE A 32 7.68 13.49 3.59
CA PHE A 32 7.03 12.96 2.40
C PHE A 32 7.00 13.93 1.23
N ILE A 33 7.01 15.26 1.45
CA ILE A 33 7.03 16.26 0.36
C ILE A 33 8.27 16.11 -0.54
N TRP A 34 9.42 15.73 0.02
CA TRP A 34 10.66 15.56 -0.75
C TRP A 34 10.61 14.37 -1.72
N ILE A 35 9.84 13.33 -1.38
CA ILE A 35 9.74 12.10 -2.17
C ILE A 35 8.45 12.10 -3.01
N PHE A 36 7.35 12.57 -2.43
CA PHE A 36 6.02 12.62 -3.00
C PHE A 36 5.47 14.05 -2.87
N PRO A 37 5.81 14.96 -3.80
CA PRO A 37 5.50 16.38 -3.67
C PRO A 37 3.99 16.69 -3.70
N THR A 38 3.18 15.86 -4.37
CA THR A 38 1.73 16.09 -4.49
C THR A 38 0.94 14.94 -3.88
N TRP A 39 -0.25 15.21 -3.33
CA TRP A 39 -1.12 14.14 -2.81
C TRP A 39 -1.40 13.06 -3.85
N LYS A 40 -1.58 13.48 -5.11
CA LYS A 40 -1.74 12.58 -6.25
C LYS A 40 -0.59 11.57 -6.38
N SER A 41 0.67 11.99 -6.21
CA SER A 41 1.79 11.06 -6.31
C SER A 41 1.85 10.05 -5.16
N SER A 42 1.42 10.41 -3.95
CA SER A 42 1.30 9.41 -2.89
C SER A 42 0.14 8.47 -3.07
N TYR A 43 -1.00 8.92 -3.62
CA TYR A 43 -2.08 7.99 -3.94
C TYR A 43 -1.66 6.98 -5.00
N ILE A 44 -0.91 7.41 -6.02
CA ILE A 44 -0.33 6.50 -7.02
C ILE A 44 0.66 5.53 -6.37
N ALA A 45 1.57 6.02 -5.52
CA ALA A 45 2.53 5.17 -4.83
C ALA A 45 1.85 4.16 -3.89
N ALA A 46 0.82 4.58 -3.15
CA ALA A 46 0.03 3.72 -2.28
C ALA A 46 -0.71 2.65 -3.08
N ALA A 47 -1.25 3.00 -4.26
CA ALA A 47 -1.91 2.05 -5.15
C ALA A 47 -0.93 1.02 -5.73
N LEU A 48 0.25 1.47 -6.17
CA LEU A 48 1.31 0.57 -6.63
C LEU A 48 1.76 -0.37 -5.51
N MET A 49 2.00 0.17 -4.32
CA MET A 49 2.37 -0.62 -3.14
C MET A 49 1.31 -1.65 -2.78
N PHE A 50 0.02 -1.30 -2.85
CA PHE A 50 -1.08 -2.23 -2.65
C PHE A 50 -1.02 -3.38 -3.67
N VAL A 51 -0.96 -3.07 -4.96
CA VAL A 51 -0.94 -4.09 -6.03
C VAL A 51 0.28 -4.99 -5.90
N THR A 52 1.46 -4.41 -5.66
CA THR A 52 2.70 -5.16 -5.52
C THR A 52 2.66 -6.10 -4.32
N LEU A 53 2.23 -5.62 -3.14
CA LEU A 53 2.12 -6.45 -1.94
C LEU A 53 1.04 -7.52 -2.09
N PHE A 54 -0.11 -7.18 -2.68
CA PHE A 54 -1.18 -8.14 -2.91
C PHE A 54 -0.71 -9.29 -3.80
N VAL A 55 -0.05 -9.00 -4.91
CA VAL A 55 0.48 -10.02 -5.81
C VAL A 55 1.57 -10.84 -5.11
N LEU A 56 2.51 -10.20 -4.42
CA LEU A 56 3.55 -10.92 -3.67
C LEU A 56 2.95 -11.91 -2.67
N LEU A 57 2.06 -11.44 -1.80
CA LEU A 57 1.43 -12.26 -0.76
C LEU A 57 0.52 -13.35 -1.33
N LEU A 58 -0.01 -13.18 -2.55
CA LEU A 58 -0.88 -14.17 -3.18
C LEU A 58 -0.09 -15.33 -3.81
N PHE A 59 1.18 -15.09 -4.18
CA PHE A 59 2.05 -16.07 -4.83
C PHE A 59 3.19 -16.57 -3.92
N GLU A 60 3.27 -16.08 -2.70
CA GLU A 60 4.10 -16.62 -1.61
C GLU A 60 3.50 -17.93 -1.06
#